data_AF-A0A4Q4RHJ6-F1
#
_entry.id   AF-A0A4Q4RHJ6-F1
#
_cell.length_a   1.000
_cell.length_b   1.000
_cell.length_c   1.000
_cell.angle_alpha   90.00
_cell.angle_beta   90.00
_cell.angle_gamma   90.00
#
_symmetry.space_group_name_H-M   'P 1'
#
loop_
_entity.id
_entity.type
_entity.pdbx_description
1 polymer ?
#
loop_
_entity_poly.entity_id
_entity_poly.type
_entity_poly.pdbx_seq_one_letter_code
_entity_poly.pdbx_strand_id
1 'polypeptide(L)' 'MKFTTIIATVVSMAAFAIAAPVANEAVAVRQNHGMCVKGTTAGVEQIEGC' A
#
# COMPACT_ATOMS: atom_id res chain seq x y z
N MET A 1 -33.11 -12.65 -7.15
CA MET A 1 -31.95 -12.53 -8.07
C MET A 1 -31.13 -11.25 -7.86
N LYS A 2 -31.74 -10.06 -7.74
CA LYS A 2 -30.97 -8.80 -7.50
C LYS A 2 -30.27 -8.76 -6.13
N PHE A 3 -30.93 -9.24 -5.08
CA PHE A 3 -30.39 -9.24 -3.71
C PHE A 3 -29.14 -10.10 -3.55
N THR A 4 -29.13 -11.29 -4.15
CA THR A 4 -27.99 -12.21 -4.10
C THR A 4 -26.76 -11.65 -4.80
N THR A 5 -26.94 -10.91 -5.90
CA THR A 5 -25.84 -10.24 -6.61
C THR A 5 -25.21 -9.13 -5.77
N ILE A 6 -26.02 -8.32 -5.09
CA ILE A 6 -25.53 -7.23 -4.22
C ILE A 6 -24.71 -7.80 -3.06
N ILE A 7 -25.20 -8.87 -2.43
CA ILE A 7 -24.49 -9.53 -1.33
C ILE A 7 -23.14 -10.08 -1.83
N ALA A 8 -23.13 -10.76 -2.98
CA ALA A 8 -21.90 -11.29 -3.55
C ALA A 8 -20.87 -10.19 -3.82
N THR A 9 -21.29 -9.05 -4.40
CA THR A 9 -20.39 -7.92 -4.66
C THR A 9 -19.80 -7.32 -3.38
N VAL A 10 -20.61 -7.16 -2.34
CA VAL A 10 -20.13 -6.58 -1.07
C VAL A 10 -19.17 -7.54 -0.37
N VAL A 11 -19.47 -8.84 -0.34
CA VAL A 11 -18.60 -9.85 0.25
C VAL A 11 -17.28 -9.96 -0.52
N SER A 12 -17.31 -9.89 -1.85
CA SER A 12 -16.08 -9.88 -2.66
C SER A 12 -15.23 -8.63 -2.43
N MET A 13 -15.83 -7.44 -2.28
CA MET A 13 -15.07 -6.22 -1.96
C MET A 13 -14.50 -6.24 -0.54
N ALA A 14 -15.22 -6.81 0.43
CA ALA A 14 -14.72 -6.97 1.79
C ALA A 14 -13.47 -7.85 1.86
N ALA A 15 -13.35 -8.87 1.01
CA ALA A 15 -12.15 -9.70 0.92
C ALA A 15 -10.90 -8.90 0.52
N PHE A 16 -11.03 -7.93 -0.41
CA PHE A 16 -9.92 -7.06 -0.81
C PHE A 16 -9.58 -6.01 0.24
N ALA A 17 -10.56 -5.54 1.03
CA ALA A 17 -10.32 -4.58 2.09
C ALA A 17 -9.51 -5.16 3.26
N ILE A 18 -9.68 -6.46 3.56
CA ILE A 18 -8.98 -7.14 4.66
C ILE A 18 -7.58 -7.62 4.22
N ALA A 19 -7.42 -7.97 2.94
CA ALA A 19 -6.16 -8.44 2.38
C ALA A 19 -5.27 -7.32 1.82
N ALA A 20 -5.75 -6.07 1.80
CA ALA A 20 -4.90 -4.94 1.47
C ALA A 20 -3.73 -4.92 2.45
N PRO A 21 -2.46 -4.91 1.98
CA PRO A 21 -1.33 -4.73 2.86
C PRO A 21 -1.48 -3.35 3.50
N VAL A 22 -2.01 -3.30 4.72
CA VAL A 22 -1.84 -2.15 5.60
C VAL A 22 -0.34 -2.02 5.74
N ALA A 23 0.19 -0.89 5.27
CA ALA A 23 1.59 -0.58 5.43
C ALA A 23 1.87 -0.61 6.93
N ASN A 24 2.40 -1.74 7.40
CA ASN A 24 3.02 -1.83 8.71
C ASN A 24 4.08 -0.74 8.75
N GLU A 25 4.26 -0.04 9.86
CA GLU A 25 5.30 1.00 10.01
C GLU A 25 6.68 0.49 9.53
N ALA A 26 6.97 -0.80 9.72
CA ALA A 26 8.18 -1.46 9.22
C ALA A 26 8.30 -1.52 7.68
N VAL A 27 7.19 -1.47 6.96
CA VAL A 27 7.12 -1.46 5.49
C VAL A 27 6.97 -0.04 4.94
N ALA A 28 6.34 0.86 5.69
CA ALA A 28 6.19 2.28 5.32
C ALA A 28 7.54 2.95 5.05
N VAL A 29 8.56 2.69 5.87
CA VAL A 29 9.94 3.21 5.69
C VAL A 29 10.59 2.72 4.38
N ARG A 30 10.13 1.58 3.84
CA ARG A 30 10.67 0.97 2.60
C ARG A 30 9.86 1.30 1.36
N GLN A 31 8.74 2.01 1.51
CA GLN A 31 7.91 2.46 0.41
C GLN A 31 8.45 3.81 -0.10
N ASN A 32 9.61 3.79 -0.75
CA ASN A 32 10.20 4.96 -1.41
C ASN A 32 9.49 5.34 -2.73
N HIS A 33 8.30 4.77 -3.00
CA HIS A 33 7.54 5.04 -4.20
C HIS A 33 7.06 6.50 -4.18
N GLY A 34 7.61 7.31 -5.10
CA GLY A 34 7.33 8.75 -5.19
C GLY A 34 8.24 9.65 -4.35
N MET A 35 9.23 9.10 -3.65
CA MET A 35 10.21 9.91 -2.89
C MET A 35 11.52 10.03 -3.67
N CYS A 36 12.10 11.23 -3.75
CA CYS A 36 13.46 11.34 -4.28
C CYS A 36 14.43 10.67 -3.33
N VAL A 37 15.34 9.90 -3.91
CA VAL A 37 16.39 9.21 -3.19
C VAL A 37 17.73 9.43 -3.88
N LYS A 38 18.81 9.41 -3.11
CA LYS A 38 20.19 9.46 -3.60
C LYS A 38 20.98 8.27 -3.07
N GLY A 39 21.95 7.83 -3.87
CA GLY A 39 22.96 6.86 -3.43
C GLY A 39 24.08 7.55 -2.67
N THR A 40 24.51 6.95 -1.58
CA THR A 40 25.71 7.29 -0.79
C THR A 40 26.60 6.05 -0.67
N THR A 41 27.83 6.23 -0.19
CA THR A 41 28.73 5.10 0.10
C THR A 41 28.23 4.17 1.20
N ALA A 42 27.28 4.62 2.03
CA ALA A 42 26.68 3.84 3.12
C ALA A 42 25.31 3.23 2.75
N GLY A 43 24.74 3.57 1.59
CA GLY A 43 23.43 3.10 1.16
C GLY A 43 22.58 4.17 0.49
N VAL A 44 21.26 4.02 0.53
CA VAL A 44 20.29 4.95 -0.10
C VAL A 44 19.69 5.85 0.97
N GLU A 45 19.71 7.17 0.72
CA GLU A 45 19.09 8.19 1.59
C GLU A 45 17.94 8.88 0.86
N GLN A 46 16.89 9.24 1.61
CA GLN A 46 15.79 10.07 1.11
C GLN A 46 16.23 11.54 0.99
N ILE A 47 15.76 12.21 -0.06
CA ILE A 47 15.84 13.66 -0.23
C ILE A 47 14.49 14.24 0.17
N GLU A 48 14.42 14.96 1.28
CA GLU A 48 13.20 15.63 1.74
C GLU A 48 12.90 16.85 0.83
N GLY A 49 11.65 16.99 0.38
CA GLY A 49 11.17 18.21 -0.30
C GLY A 49 11.51 18.33 -1.79
N CYS A 50 11.86 17.23 -2.44
CA CYS A 50 11.53 17.09 -3.85
C CYS A 50 10.05 16.66 -3.98
#